data_AF-A0A9W9VFL9-F1
#
_entry.id   AF-A0A9W9VFL9-F1
#
_cell.length_a   1.000
_cell.length_b   1.000
_cell.length_c   1.000
_cell.angle_alpha   90.00
_cell.angle_beta   90.00
_cell.angle_gamma   90.00
#
_symmetry.space_group_name_H-M   'P 1'
#
loop_
_entity.id
_entity.type
_entity.pdbx_description
1 polymer ?
#
loop_
_entity_poly.entity_id
_entity_poly.type
_entity_poly.pdbx_seq_one_letter_code
_entity_poly.pdbx_strand_id
1 'polypeptide(L)'
;MPTVLRAFDDKNEGYKEGKVSNTRFGSFPHSTLIGQKWGSQIAASKVDTGSRGRKPTKRKAEELDASTGADDDSASTKTPVAASSGFLHLMYPTPESWTLSLPHRTQVVYTPDYSYILHRLRARPGSTVIEAGAGSGSFTHASVRAVFNGYPGEKPATKKQRLGKVCSYEFHEQRAGRVREEITEHGLDGLVEVTHRDVYEDGFLLGDPQTGRSPKASAIFLDLPAPWLALKHLVRHPASGGESPLDPNSTAYICTFSPCLEQAEKTIRMMRKLSWLNISMVEVQHNRIEVKRERIGLDCDGIRGATVFPKTVDEAATKLREDDARAKRFRLGRSADEETSAKEEASSLKEPAGPLYSVGRLVHRSENELKTHTSYLVFAILPRDWTEEDEQRCRQKYPSDKADNNDRIPAGKSRKQMKREFKELRLKEAADEKAKAQQPAEETSEA
;
A
#
# COMPACT_ATOMS: atom_id res chain seq x y z
N MET A 1 14.99 -6.07 1.95
CA MET A 1 15.46 -6.55 0.64
C MET A 1 14.55 -7.70 0.25
N PRO A 2 13.88 -7.65 -0.91
CA PRO A 2 13.16 -8.80 -1.40
C PRO A 2 14.19 -9.85 -1.83
N THR A 3 13.97 -11.10 -1.46
CA THR A 3 14.95 -12.17 -1.70
C THR A 3 14.22 -13.47 -1.96
N VAL A 4 14.44 -14.03 -3.14
CA VAL A 4 14.03 -15.40 -3.45
C VAL A 4 15.03 -16.33 -2.78
N LEU A 5 14.55 -17.05 -1.76
CA LEU A 5 15.37 -18.05 -1.07
C LEU A 5 15.63 -19.22 -2.00
N ARG A 6 16.87 -19.72 -1.97
CA ARG A 6 17.34 -20.82 -2.82
C ARG A 6 18.17 -21.75 -1.97
N ALA A 7 17.91 -23.05 -2.08
CA ALA A 7 18.66 -24.08 -1.34
C ALA A 7 20.06 -24.32 -1.92
N PHE A 8 20.26 -23.97 -3.19
CA PHE A 8 21.50 -24.17 -3.93
C PHE A 8 21.96 -22.84 -4.56
N ASP A 9 23.26 -22.74 -4.82
CA ASP A 9 23.88 -21.55 -5.40
C ASP A 9 24.06 -21.70 -6.92
N ASP A 10 23.00 -21.42 -7.67
CA ASP A 10 22.98 -21.50 -9.15
C ASP A 10 24.05 -20.64 -9.82
N LYS A 11 24.43 -19.55 -9.16
CA LYS A 11 25.39 -18.57 -9.69
C LYS A 11 26.82 -18.88 -9.28
N ASN A 12 27.00 -19.95 -8.49
CA ASN A 12 28.26 -20.37 -7.90
C ASN A 12 29.06 -19.16 -7.38
N GLU A 13 28.40 -18.32 -6.58
CA GLU A 13 29.02 -17.20 -5.88
C GLU A 13 30.14 -17.69 -4.95
N GLY A 14 30.19 -19.00 -4.68
CA GLY A 14 31.35 -19.73 -4.17
C GLY A 14 31.57 -19.57 -2.68
N TYR A 15 30.51 -19.30 -1.93
CA TYR A 15 30.51 -19.45 -0.48
C TYR A 15 30.46 -20.94 -0.12
N LYS A 16 31.22 -21.33 0.91
CA LYS A 16 31.21 -22.71 1.42
C LYS A 16 29.85 -23.10 1.99
N GLU A 17 29.09 -22.11 2.45
CA GLU A 17 27.75 -22.24 3.03
C GLU A 17 26.62 -22.25 1.98
N GLY A 18 26.93 -22.23 0.68
CA GLY A 18 25.96 -22.21 -0.42
C GLY A 18 25.49 -20.80 -0.76
N LYS A 19 24.20 -20.61 -1.06
CA LYS A 19 23.68 -19.29 -1.42
C LYS A 19 23.63 -18.37 -0.20
N VAL A 20 24.27 -17.19 -0.26
CA VAL A 20 24.34 -16.24 0.86
C VAL A 20 23.79 -14.86 0.47
N SER A 21 22.94 -14.30 1.32
CA SER A 21 22.50 -12.91 1.23
C SER A 21 23.33 -12.03 2.16
N ASN A 22 23.95 -10.97 1.63
CA ASN A 22 24.80 -10.07 2.40
C ASN A 22 24.10 -8.74 2.68
N THR A 23 24.31 -8.20 3.89
CA THR A 23 23.88 -6.86 4.29
C THR A 23 25.02 -6.14 5.00
N ARG A 24 24.89 -4.83 5.24
CA ARG A 24 25.86 -4.09 6.07
C ARG A 24 25.95 -4.57 7.53
N PHE A 25 25.00 -5.41 7.97
CA PHE A 25 24.91 -5.91 9.33
C PHE A 25 25.27 -7.40 9.46
N GLY A 26 25.67 -8.05 8.36
CA GLY A 26 26.10 -9.45 8.38
C GLY A 26 25.67 -10.24 7.15
N SER A 27 26.09 -11.50 7.12
CA SER A 27 25.85 -12.47 6.06
C SER A 27 24.83 -13.52 6.50
N PHE A 28 23.92 -13.89 5.60
CA PHE A 28 22.80 -14.76 5.89
C PHE A 28 22.71 -15.87 4.83
N PRO A 29 23.29 -17.06 5.10
CA PRO A 29 23.14 -18.22 4.24
C PRO A 29 21.67 -18.62 4.12
N HIS A 30 21.19 -18.90 2.91
CA HIS A 30 19.78 -19.22 2.68
C HIS A 30 19.34 -20.51 3.40
N SER A 31 20.27 -21.42 3.66
CA SER A 31 20.06 -22.61 4.48
C SER A 31 19.62 -22.29 5.92
N THR A 32 19.97 -21.13 6.49
CA THR A 32 19.49 -20.70 7.81
C THR A 32 18.12 -20.04 7.76
N LEU A 33 17.63 -19.67 6.57
CA LEU A 33 16.36 -18.99 6.34
C LEU A 33 15.25 -19.97 5.93
N ILE A 34 15.59 -20.98 5.13
CA ILE A 34 14.65 -21.97 4.63
C ILE A 34 14.09 -22.81 5.80
N GLY A 35 12.78 -23.07 5.77
CA GLY A 35 12.07 -23.83 6.81
C GLY A 35 11.78 -23.05 8.10
N GLN A 36 12.30 -21.82 8.23
CA GLN A 36 11.97 -20.96 9.36
C GLN A 36 10.55 -20.41 9.24
N LYS A 37 9.90 -20.19 10.38
CA LYS A 37 8.57 -19.57 10.41
C LYS A 37 8.67 -18.11 10.00
N TRP A 38 7.68 -17.61 9.26
CA TRP A 38 7.52 -16.18 9.04
C TRP A 38 7.41 -15.42 10.37
N GLY A 39 8.02 -14.24 10.44
CA GLY A 39 8.19 -13.42 11.63
C GLY A 39 9.46 -13.72 12.43
N SER A 40 10.19 -14.80 12.12
CA SER A 40 11.38 -15.19 12.90
C SER A 40 12.51 -14.16 12.78
N GLN A 41 13.15 -13.86 13.90
CA GLN A 41 14.41 -13.14 13.95
C GLN A 41 15.56 -14.12 13.73
N ILE A 42 16.38 -13.88 12.69
CA ILE A 42 17.50 -14.75 12.34
C ILE A 42 18.80 -13.99 12.56
N ALA A 43 19.71 -14.56 13.35
CA ALA A 43 21.03 -14.01 13.57
C ALA A 43 21.91 -14.14 12.31
N ALA A 44 22.81 -13.17 12.12
CA ALA A 44 23.81 -13.26 11.07
C ALA A 44 24.74 -14.48 11.30
N SER A 45 25.38 -14.95 10.24
CA SER A 45 26.36 -16.03 10.28
C SER A 45 27.78 -15.52 10.01
N LYS A 46 28.77 -16.20 10.58
CA LYS A 46 30.20 -16.01 10.27
C LYS A 46 30.48 -16.62 8.90
N VAL A 47 30.50 -15.77 7.87
CA VAL A 47 30.83 -16.14 6.49
C VAL A 47 32.08 -15.38 6.09
N ASP A 48 33.02 -16.05 5.42
CA ASP A 48 34.22 -15.38 4.88
C ASP A 48 33.86 -14.58 3.63
N THR A 49 33.62 -13.29 3.83
CA THR A 49 33.36 -12.32 2.76
C THR A 49 34.61 -11.54 2.34
N GLY A 50 35.72 -11.66 3.08
CA GLY A 50 36.86 -10.75 3.03
C GLY A 50 38.05 -11.24 2.21
N SER A 51 38.27 -12.55 2.12
CA SER A 51 39.41 -13.14 1.37
C SER A 51 39.34 -12.96 -0.16
N ARG A 52 38.21 -12.44 -0.68
CA ARG A 52 37.89 -12.43 -2.12
C ARG A 52 37.93 -11.05 -2.78
N GLY A 53 38.11 -9.97 -2.01
CA GLY A 53 38.20 -8.60 -2.52
C GLY A 53 39.63 -8.09 -2.80
N ARG A 54 40.66 -8.82 -2.35
CA ARG A 54 42.07 -8.50 -2.62
C ARG A 54 42.68 -9.63 -3.44
N LYS A 55 43.05 -9.36 -4.70
CA LYS A 55 44.00 -10.23 -5.41
C LYS A 55 45.26 -10.36 -4.53
N PRO A 56 45.65 -11.58 -4.12
CA PRO A 56 46.87 -11.73 -3.34
C PRO A 56 48.08 -11.37 -4.21
N THR A 57 49.00 -10.58 -3.66
CA THR A 57 50.31 -10.39 -4.29
C THR A 57 51.08 -11.70 -4.24
N LYS A 58 51.83 -11.98 -5.31
CA LYS A 58 52.46 -13.28 -5.65
C LYS A 58 53.23 -13.96 -4.49
N ARG A 59 53.73 -13.20 -3.52
CA ARG A 59 54.47 -13.72 -2.34
C ARG A 59 53.60 -14.35 -1.25
N LYS A 60 52.29 -14.09 -1.21
CA LYS A 60 51.39 -14.66 -0.19
C LYS A 60 50.68 -15.94 -0.64
N ALA A 61 50.81 -16.31 -1.93
CA ALA A 61 50.27 -17.55 -2.47
C ALA A 61 51.13 -18.76 -2.11
N GLU A 62 52.46 -18.60 -2.09
CA GLU A 62 53.41 -19.68 -1.79
C GLU A 62 53.42 -20.10 -0.31
N GLU A 63 53.05 -19.20 0.61
CA GLU A 63 52.96 -19.51 2.05
C GLU A 63 51.64 -20.24 2.42
N LEU A 64 50.60 -20.08 1.60
CA LEU A 64 49.31 -20.79 1.77
C LEU A 64 49.38 -22.21 1.20
N ASP A 65 50.16 -22.44 0.14
CA ASP A 65 50.33 -23.76 -0.50
C ASP A 65 51.10 -24.77 0.37
N ALA A 66 51.88 -24.30 1.35
CA ALA A 66 52.63 -25.16 2.26
C ALA A 66 51.85 -25.62 3.51
N SER A 67 50.63 -25.10 3.74
CA SER A 67 49.85 -25.37 4.97
C SER A 67 48.51 -26.09 4.74
N THR A 68 48.13 -26.35 3.50
CA THR A 68 46.95 -27.17 3.20
C THR A 68 47.38 -28.57 2.83
N GLY A 69 47.37 -29.45 3.84
CA GLY A 69 47.21 -30.87 3.58
C GLY A 69 46.02 -31.08 2.65
N ALA A 70 46.24 -31.91 1.64
CA ALA A 70 45.23 -32.35 0.71
C ALA A 70 44.10 -33.05 1.49
N ASP A 71 42.98 -32.35 1.65
CA ASP A 71 41.69 -33.01 1.89
C ASP A 71 40.90 -32.99 0.58
N ASP A 72 40.81 -34.20 0.06
CA ASP A 72 40.02 -34.65 -1.08
C ASP A 72 38.52 -34.45 -0.83
N ASP A 73 37.78 -34.25 -1.90
CA ASP A 73 36.32 -34.23 -2.07
C ASP A 73 35.40 -34.33 -0.82
N SER A 74 34.63 -33.26 -0.57
CA SER A 74 33.18 -33.46 -0.47
C SER A 74 32.41 -32.24 -0.99
N ALA A 75 31.49 -32.51 -1.91
CA ALA A 75 30.44 -31.60 -2.38
C ALA A 75 29.40 -31.29 -1.28
N SER A 76 29.83 -31.02 -0.05
CA SER A 76 28.97 -30.74 1.09
C SER A 76 29.09 -29.29 1.54
N THR A 77 27.95 -28.61 1.67
CA THR A 77 27.89 -27.23 2.13
C THR A 77 28.24 -27.16 3.63
N LYS A 78 29.12 -26.23 3.99
CA LYS A 78 29.53 -26.00 5.38
C LYS A 78 28.34 -25.52 6.21
N THR A 79 28.16 -26.08 7.41
CA THR A 79 27.12 -25.64 8.34
C THR A 79 27.38 -24.20 8.82
N PRO A 80 26.42 -23.27 8.66
CA PRO A 80 26.56 -21.90 9.13
C PRO A 80 26.71 -21.80 10.65
N VAL A 81 27.63 -20.95 11.11
CA VAL A 81 27.83 -20.64 12.54
C VAL A 81 27.39 -19.22 12.83
N ALA A 82 26.60 -19.01 13.88
CA ALA A 82 26.10 -17.69 14.24
C ALA A 82 27.22 -16.68 14.55
N ALA A 83 27.04 -15.45 14.08
CA ALA A 83 27.88 -14.29 14.41
C ALA A 83 27.47 -13.70 15.77
N SER A 84 28.34 -12.89 16.36
CA SER A 84 28.10 -12.25 17.66
C SER A 84 27.14 -11.06 17.61
N SER A 85 26.85 -10.53 16.42
CA SER A 85 25.96 -9.40 16.22
C SER A 85 25.34 -9.43 14.82
N GLY A 86 24.26 -8.68 14.64
CA GLY A 86 23.51 -8.62 13.38
C GLY A 86 22.36 -9.61 13.34
N PHE A 87 21.20 -9.14 12.87
CA PHE A 87 20.02 -9.96 12.67
C PHE A 87 19.16 -9.40 11.54
N LEU A 88 18.26 -10.24 11.03
CA LEU A 88 17.15 -9.85 10.17
C LEU A 88 15.84 -10.45 10.68
N HIS A 89 14.72 -9.94 10.18
CA HIS A 89 13.41 -10.57 10.37
C HIS A 89 12.93 -11.13 9.04
N LEU A 90 12.46 -12.38 9.05
CA LEU A 90 11.90 -13.03 7.87
C LEU A 90 10.41 -12.68 7.77
N MET A 91 10.01 -11.91 6.76
CA MET A 91 8.63 -11.42 6.63
C MET A 91 7.96 -11.98 5.38
N TYR A 92 6.67 -12.32 5.48
CA TYR A 92 5.90 -12.75 4.31
C TYR A 92 5.82 -11.60 3.29
N PRO A 93 6.01 -11.86 1.98
CA PRO A 93 5.93 -10.83 0.97
C PRO A 93 4.50 -10.29 0.85
N THR A 94 4.36 -8.98 1.03
CA THR A 94 3.12 -8.24 0.74
C THR A 94 3.38 -7.16 -0.31
N PRO A 95 2.37 -6.77 -1.11
CA PRO A 95 2.46 -5.60 -1.98
C PRO A 95 3.04 -4.35 -1.30
N GLU A 96 2.73 -4.06 -0.03
CA GLU A 96 3.30 -2.92 0.69
C GLU A 96 4.80 -3.10 0.95
N SER A 97 5.21 -4.27 1.43
CA SER A 97 6.62 -4.58 1.66
C SER A 97 7.41 -4.59 0.34
N TRP A 98 6.79 -5.08 -0.74
CA TRP A 98 7.32 -5.05 -2.08
C TRP A 98 7.53 -3.60 -2.51
N THR A 99 6.49 -2.74 -2.45
CA THR A 99 6.55 -1.31 -2.76
C THR A 99 7.69 -0.59 -2.06
N LEU A 100 7.91 -0.87 -0.77
CA LEU A 100 8.98 -0.24 0.02
C LEU A 100 10.38 -0.72 -0.36
N SER A 101 10.49 -1.84 -1.07
CA SER A 101 11.75 -2.53 -1.36
C SER A 101 12.07 -2.62 -2.86
N LEU A 102 11.22 -2.03 -3.70
CA LEU A 102 11.39 -1.95 -5.15
C LEU A 102 12.72 -1.29 -5.51
N PRO A 103 13.44 -1.80 -6.52
CA PRO A 103 14.43 -1.00 -7.21
C PRO A 103 13.71 0.15 -7.94
N HIS A 104 13.96 1.39 -7.53
CA HIS A 104 13.37 2.56 -8.17
C HIS A 104 13.88 2.69 -9.61
N ARG A 105 13.06 2.29 -10.58
CA ARG A 105 13.34 2.38 -12.02
C ARG A 105 12.53 3.50 -12.69
N THR A 106 11.35 3.78 -12.15
CA THR A 106 10.39 4.78 -12.62
C THR A 106 9.77 5.49 -11.41
N GLN A 107 8.89 6.45 -11.67
CA GLN A 107 7.95 6.89 -10.65
C GLN A 107 7.15 5.67 -10.13
N VAL A 108 6.90 5.66 -8.82
CA VAL A 108 6.23 4.56 -8.11
C VAL A 108 4.98 5.10 -7.45
N VAL A 109 3.86 4.40 -7.65
CA VAL A 109 2.64 4.63 -6.87
C VAL A 109 2.82 3.95 -5.50
N TYR A 110 2.75 4.75 -4.44
CA TYR A 110 2.93 4.27 -3.06
C TYR A 110 1.61 3.85 -2.41
N THR A 111 1.70 3.17 -1.27
CA THR A 111 0.56 2.60 -0.55
C THR A 111 -0.60 3.57 -0.28
N PRO A 112 -0.37 4.81 0.18
CA PRO A 112 -1.47 5.75 0.40
C PRO A 112 -2.29 5.99 -0.87
N ASP A 113 -1.60 6.21 -2.00
CA ASP A 113 -2.25 6.44 -3.29
C ASP A 113 -2.96 5.18 -3.79
N TYR A 114 -2.24 4.05 -3.95
CA TYR A 114 -2.87 2.87 -4.56
C TYR A 114 -3.97 2.26 -3.71
N SER A 115 -3.90 2.36 -2.38
CA SER A 115 -4.97 1.86 -1.50
C SER A 115 -6.24 2.68 -1.67
N TYR A 116 -6.11 4.01 -1.73
CA TYR A 116 -7.21 4.91 -2.01
C TYR A 116 -7.77 4.70 -3.43
N ILE A 117 -6.90 4.57 -4.44
CA ILE A 117 -7.28 4.32 -5.84
C ILE A 117 -8.06 3.01 -5.94
N LEU A 118 -7.51 1.88 -5.47
CA LEU A 118 -8.17 0.57 -5.58
C LEU A 118 -9.52 0.56 -4.87
N HIS A 119 -9.61 1.21 -3.71
CA HIS A 119 -10.87 1.36 -2.98
C HIS A 119 -11.90 2.15 -3.81
N ARG A 120 -11.52 3.32 -4.33
CA ARG A 120 -12.41 4.21 -5.08
C ARG A 120 -12.78 3.67 -6.47
N LEU A 121 -11.90 2.88 -7.09
CA LEU A 121 -12.17 2.11 -8.32
C LEU A 121 -13.06 0.89 -8.09
N ARG A 122 -13.39 0.56 -6.84
CA ARG A 122 -14.14 -0.65 -6.46
C ARG A 122 -13.48 -1.94 -6.95
N ALA A 123 -12.14 -2.00 -6.91
CA ALA A 123 -11.42 -3.24 -7.14
C ALA A 123 -11.86 -4.29 -6.11
N ARG A 124 -12.32 -5.44 -6.61
CA ARG A 124 -12.95 -6.50 -5.81
C ARG A 124 -12.58 -7.88 -6.35
N PRO A 125 -12.68 -8.94 -5.54
CA PRO A 125 -12.50 -10.31 -6.01
C PRO A 125 -13.30 -10.59 -7.29
N GLY A 126 -12.60 -11.05 -8.32
CA GLY A 126 -13.18 -11.41 -9.63
C GLY A 126 -13.32 -10.25 -10.61
N SER A 127 -12.99 -9.02 -10.22
CA SER A 127 -12.94 -7.90 -11.16
C SER A 127 -11.72 -7.98 -12.07
N THR A 128 -11.81 -7.31 -13.22
CA THR A 128 -10.68 -7.16 -14.15
C THR A 128 -10.23 -5.70 -14.15
N VAL A 129 -8.94 -5.51 -13.87
CA VAL A 129 -8.27 -4.20 -13.82
C VAL A 129 -7.45 -4.01 -15.09
N ILE A 130 -7.57 -2.86 -15.74
CA ILE A 130 -6.57 -2.37 -16.70
C ILE A 130 -5.64 -1.41 -15.95
N GLU A 131 -4.35 -1.61 -16.13
CA GLU A 131 -3.29 -0.69 -15.70
C GLU A 131 -2.49 -0.31 -16.94
N ALA A 132 -2.22 0.98 -17.16
CA ALA A 132 -1.26 1.39 -18.18
C ALA A 132 -0.30 2.44 -17.64
N GLY A 133 0.96 2.12 -17.90
CA GLY A 133 2.10 2.43 -17.06
C GLY A 133 2.37 1.31 -16.04
N ALA A 134 2.81 0.12 -16.47
CA ALA A 134 3.20 -0.94 -15.53
C ALA A 134 4.35 -0.49 -14.61
N GLY A 135 5.28 0.30 -15.17
CA GLY A 135 6.33 0.98 -14.41
C GLY A 135 7.22 -0.01 -13.65
N SER A 136 7.28 0.16 -12.32
CA SER A 136 8.05 -0.73 -11.44
C SER A 136 7.21 -1.87 -10.83
N GLY A 137 5.94 -2.03 -11.23
CA GLY A 137 5.07 -3.12 -10.78
C GLY A 137 4.45 -2.95 -9.38
N SER A 138 4.56 -1.77 -8.76
CA SER A 138 4.00 -1.48 -7.42
C SER A 138 2.48 -1.63 -7.39
N PHE A 139 1.80 -0.92 -8.29
CA PHE A 139 0.33 -0.93 -8.39
C PHE A 139 -0.17 -2.27 -8.92
N THR A 140 0.56 -2.90 -9.84
CA THR A 140 0.28 -4.26 -10.32
C THR A 140 0.11 -5.26 -9.17
N HIS A 141 1.08 -5.34 -8.25
CA HIS A 141 1.02 -6.27 -7.10
C HIS A 141 -0.16 -5.98 -6.17
N ALA A 142 -0.41 -4.70 -5.87
CA ALA A 142 -1.53 -4.29 -5.04
C ALA A 142 -2.88 -4.64 -5.71
N SER A 143 -2.98 -4.45 -7.03
CA SER A 143 -4.16 -4.75 -7.84
C SER A 143 -4.47 -6.24 -7.86
N VAL A 144 -3.47 -7.08 -8.09
CA VAL A 144 -3.65 -8.55 -8.11
C VAL A 144 -4.27 -9.02 -6.81
N ARG A 145 -3.70 -8.59 -5.67
CA ARG A 145 -4.24 -8.96 -4.36
C ARG A 145 -5.67 -8.45 -4.15
N ALA A 146 -5.98 -7.23 -4.61
CA ALA A 146 -7.31 -6.65 -4.46
C ALA A 146 -8.39 -7.38 -5.30
N VAL A 147 -8.02 -7.90 -6.46
CA VAL A 147 -8.96 -8.60 -7.35
C VAL A 147 -8.93 -10.12 -7.25
N PHE A 148 -7.97 -10.67 -6.53
CA PHE A 148 -7.78 -12.12 -6.41
C PHE A 148 -9.07 -12.85 -6.01
N ASN A 149 -9.38 -13.92 -6.74
CA ASN A 149 -10.56 -14.76 -6.47
C ASN A 149 -10.29 -16.23 -6.82
N GLY A 150 -9.09 -16.70 -6.48
CA GLY A 150 -8.60 -18.06 -6.79
C GLY A 150 -7.56 -18.08 -7.92
N TYR A 151 -6.80 -19.16 -7.98
CA TYR A 151 -5.83 -19.40 -9.05
C TYR A 151 -6.50 -20.07 -10.26
N PRO A 152 -6.00 -19.80 -11.48
CA PRO A 152 -6.36 -20.60 -12.65
C PRO A 152 -6.03 -22.08 -12.40
N GLY A 153 -7.00 -22.98 -12.61
CA GLY A 153 -6.78 -24.44 -12.59
C GLY A 153 -6.97 -25.18 -11.26
N GLU A 154 -7.08 -24.49 -10.11
CA GLU A 154 -7.25 -25.16 -8.81
C GLU A 154 -8.64 -25.77 -8.57
N LYS A 155 -9.70 -25.14 -9.11
CA LYS A 155 -11.09 -25.58 -8.94
C LYS A 155 -11.84 -25.51 -10.28
N PRO A 156 -12.79 -26.43 -10.54
CA PRO A 156 -13.65 -26.30 -11.71
C PRO A 156 -14.40 -24.97 -11.63
N ALA A 157 -14.31 -24.17 -12.70
CA ALA A 157 -14.97 -22.88 -12.78
C ALA A 157 -16.48 -23.08 -12.59
N THR A 158 -16.99 -22.80 -11.39
CA THR A 158 -18.43 -22.76 -11.18
C THR A 158 -18.97 -21.58 -11.99
N LYS A 159 -20.19 -21.70 -12.54
CA LYS A 159 -20.86 -20.61 -13.30
C LYS A 159 -20.93 -19.27 -12.53
N LYS A 160 -20.64 -19.25 -11.23
CA LYS A 160 -20.69 -18.07 -10.35
C LYS A 160 -19.32 -17.52 -9.95
N GLN A 161 -18.20 -18.21 -10.18
CA GLN A 161 -16.87 -17.74 -9.76
C GLN A 161 -16.11 -17.15 -10.96
N ARG A 162 -16.01 -15.82 -10.99
CA ARG A 162 -15.14 -15.10 -11.94
C ARG A 162 -13.76 -14.93 -11.31
N LEU A 163 -12.71 -15.35 -12.01
CA LEU A 163 -11.33 -15.12 -11.59
C LEU A 163 -10.96 -13.63 -11.74
N GLY A 164 -10.21 -13.12 -10.76
CA GLY A 164 -9.65 -11.77 -10.84
C GLY A 164 -8.51 -11.72 -11.83
N LYS A 165 -8.34 -10.58 -12.51
CA LYS A 165 -7.26 -10.40 -13.47
C LYS A 165 -6.77 -8.97 -13.55
N VAL A 166 -5.47 -8.80 -13.71
CA VAL A 166 -4.83 -7.51 -14.02
C VAL A 166 -4.24 -7.57 -15.42
N CYS A 167 -4.70 -6.68 -16.29
CA CYS A 167 -4.17 -6.50 -17.64
C CYS A 167 -3.28 -5.25 -17.61
N SER A 168 -1.96 -5.46 -17.59
CA SER A 168 -0.98 -4.40 -17.40
C SER A 168 -0.28 -4.10 -18.73
N TYR A 169 -0.25 -2.83 -19.13
CA TYR A 169 0.31 -2.38 -20.39
C TYR A 169 1.55 -1.49 -20.15
N GLU A 170 2.63 -1.82 -20.85
CA GLU A 170 3.90 -1.09 -20.78
C GLU A 170 4.39 -0.76 -22.19
N PHE A 171 4.74 0.51 -22.41
CA PHE A 171 5.22 1.00 -23.69
C PHE A 171 6.66 0.55 -23.99
N HIS A 172 7.51 0.42 -22.97
CA HIS A 172 8.92 0.09 -23.17
C HIS A 172 9.18 -1.41 -23.09
N GLU A 173 9.54 -2.02 -24.21
CA GLU A 173 9.73 -3.47 -24.35
C GLU A 173 10.60 -4.10 -23.25
N GLN A 174 11.79 -3.54 -22.99
CA GLN A 174 12.68 -4.06 -21.95
C GLN A 174 12.05 -4.04 -20.54
N ARG A 175 11.23 -3.02 -20.22
CA ARG A 175 10.52 -2.97 -18.95
C ARG A 175 9.39 -4.00 -18.91
N ALA A 176 8.64 -4.13 -20.00
CA ALA A 176 7.60 -5.15 -20.10
C ALA A 176 8.18 -6.57 -19.92
N GLY A 177 9.35 -6.85 -20.51
CA GLY A 177 10.11 -8.09 -20.31
C GLY A 177 10.45 -8.35 -18.85
N ARG A 178 11.07 -7.37 -18.17
CA ARG A 178 11.42 -7.49 -16.74
C ARG A 178 10.19 -7.67 -15.84
N VAL A 179 9.11 -6.94 -16.10
CA VAL A 179 7.87 -7.10 -15.31
C VAL A 179 7.30 -8.51 -15.53
N ARG A 180 7.33 -9.07 -16.74
CA ARG A 180 6.91 -10.47 -16.98
C ARG A 180 7.75 -11.47 -16.20
N GLU A 181 9.07 -11.31 -16.22
CA GLU A 181 9.98 -12.15 -15.44
C GLU A 181 9.66 -12.06 -13.94
N GLU A 182 9.50 -10.85 -13.39
CA GLU A 182 9.14 -10.62 -11.98
C GLU A 182 7.78 -11.24 -11.61
N ILE A 183 6.75 -11.08 -12.46
CA ILE A 183 5.44 -11.70 -12.26
C ILE A 183 5.54 -13.23 -12.22
N THR A 184 6.38 -13.80 -13.08
CA THR A 184 6.63 -15.25 -13.13
C THR A 184 7.36 -15.72 -11.86
N GLU A 185 8.44 -15.04 -11.48
CA GLU A 185 9.23 -15.34 -10.28
C GLU A 185 8.41 -15.24 -8.98
N HIS A 186 7.41 -14.36 -8.96
CA HIS A 186 6.51 -14.18 -7.82
C HIS A 186 5.29 -15.12 -7.82
N GLY A 187 5.16 -16.00 -8.83
CA GLY A 187 4.05 -16.95 -8.93
C GLY A 187 2.70 -16.27 -9.19
N LEU A 188 2.72 -15.15 -9.93
CA LEU A 188 1.52 -14.38 -10.30
C LEU A 188 1.03 -14.70 -11.73
N ASP A 189 1.57 -15.76 -12.34
CA ASP A 189 1.18 -16.24 -13.65
C ASP A 189 -0.33 -16.51 -13.74
N GLY A 190 -0.92 -16.09 -14.86
CA GLY A 190 -2.35 -16.23 -15.11
C GLY A 190 -3.25 -15.25 -14.33
N LEU A 191 -2.74 -14.58 -13.28
CA LEU A 191 -3.43 -13.48 -12.60
C LEU A 191 -3.10 -12.12 -13.23
N VAL A 192 -1.89 -11.97 -13.76
CA VAL A 192 -1.43 -10.78 -14.49
C VAL A 192 -1.15 -11.14 -15.94
N GLU A 193 -1.64 -10.32 -16.86
CA GLU A 193 -1.26 -10.36 -18.28
C GLU A 193 -0.53 -9.06 -18.62
N VAL A 194 0.78 -9.15 -18.85
CA VAL A 194 1.64 -8.00 -19.16
C VAL A 194 1.85 -7.89 -20.66
N THR A 195 1.38 -6.80 -21.26
CA THR A 195 1.43 -6.56 -22.71
C THR A 195 2.38 -5.41 -23.02
N HIS A 196 3.30 -5.61 -23.96
CA HIS A 196 4.07 -4.52 -24.54
C HIS A 196 3.21 -3.80 -25.58
N ARG A 197 2.87 -2.53 -25.36
CA ARG A 197 1.84 -1.82 -26.14
C ARG A 197 2.00 -0.31 -26.03
N ASP A 198 1.87 0.40 -27.15
CA ASP A 198 1.52 1.81 -27.13
C ASP A 198 -0.01 1.96 -27.01
N VAL A 199 -0.47 2.24 -25.80
CA VAL A 199 -1.91 2.36 -25.52
C VAL A 199 -2.54 3.62 -26.13
N TYR A 200 -1.76 4.59 -26.63
CA TYR A 200 -2.30 5.75 -27.32
C TYR A 200 -2.79 5.41 -28.72
N GLU A 201 -2.09 4.52 -29.41
CA GLU A 201 -2.42 4.12 -30.78
C GLU A 201 -3.18 2.79 -30.80
N ASP A 202 -2.68 1.78 -30.09
CA ASP A 202 -3.12 0.39 -30.20
C ASP A 202 -4.12 -0.05 -29.11
N GLY A 203 -4.55 0.88 -28.26
CA GLY A 203 -5.60 0.66 -27.25
C GLY A 203 -5.31 -0.48 -26.26
N PHE A 204 -6.39 -1.12 -25.79
CA PHE A 204 -6.37 -2.02 -24.62
C PHE A 204 -7.02 -3.39 -24.87
N LEU A 205 -7.15 -3.84 -26.12
CA LEU A 205 -7.51 -5.24 -26.39
C LEU A 205 -6.38 -6.16 -25.93
N LEU A 206 -6.63 -7.45 -25.69
CA LEU A 206 -5.60 -8.45 -25.37
C LEU A 206 -5.15 -9.17 -26.64
N GLY A 207 -3.85 -9.44 -26.75
CA GLY A 207 -3.26 -9.96 -27.98
C GLY A 207 -3.05 -8.87 -29.03
N ASP A 208 -3.43 -9.17 -30.27
CA ASP A 208 -3.33 -8.25 -31.40
C ASP A 208 -4.26 -7.03 -31.24
N PRO A 209 -3.84 -5.80 -31.57
CA PRO A 209 -4.66 -4.60 -31.39
C PRO A 209 -5.96 -4.56 -32.20
N GLN A 210 -6.03 -5.24 -33.34
CA GLN A 210 -7.18 -5.18 -34.25
C GLN A 210 -8.11 -6.38 -34.11
N THR A 211 -7.52 -7.56 -33.86
CA THR A 211 -8.23 -8.85 -33.79
C THR A 211 -8.28 -9.42 -32.38
N GLY A 212 -7.69 -8.71 -31.41
CA GLY A 212 -7.64 -9.10 -30.02
C GLY A 212 -9.00 -9.14 -29.35
N ARG A 213 -9.00 -9.63 -28.11
CA ARG A 213 -10.21 -9.79 -27.29
C ARG A 213 -10.30 -8.72 -26.22
N SER A 214 -11.51 -8.33 -25.85
CA SER A 214 -11.73 -7.46 -24.70
C SER A 214 -11.25 -8.11 -23.39
N PRO A 215 -10.48 -7.40 -22.54
CA PRO A 215 -10.25 -7.82 -21.16
C PRO A 215 -11.52 -7.76 -20.29
N LYS A 216 -12.60 -7.11 -20.75
CA LYS A 216 -13.84 -6.89 -19.98
C LYS A 216 -13.55 -6.26 -18.62
N ALA A 217 -12.85 -5.13 -18.66
CA ALA A 217 -12.39 -4.43 -17.46
C ALA A 217 -13.50 -3.59 -16.82
N SER A 218 -13.54 -3.58 -15.49
CA SER A 218 -14.45 -2.74 -14.69
C SER A 218 -13.71 -1.63 -13.93
N ALA A 219 -12.39 -1.76 -13.76
CA ALA A 219 -11.54 -0.79 -13.09
C ALA A 219 -10.33 -0.46 -13.98
N ILE A 220 -10.00 0.82 -14.11
CA ILE A 220 -8.94 1.31 -14.99
C ILE A 220 -8.06 2.29 -14.23
N PHE A 221 -6.75 2.07 -14.29
CA PHE A 221 -5.74 2.96 -13.75
C PHE A 221 -4.76 3.36 -14.85
N LEU A 222 -4.60 4.66 -15.08
CA LEU A 222 -3.66 5.21 -16.07
C LEU A 222 -2.60 6.07 -15.38
N ASP A 223 -1.37 5.60 -15.38
CA ASP A 223 -0.16 6.34 -15.02
C ASP A 223 0.67 6.58 -16.29
N LEU A 224 0.25 7.59 -17.04
CA LEU A 224 0.74 7.89 -18.38
C LEU A 224 1.11 9.37 -18.49
N PRO A 225 2.09 9.76 -19.34
CA PRO A 225 2.40 11.17 -19.57
C PRO A 225 1.22 12.00 -20.14
N ALA A 226 0.36 11.36 -20.95
CA ALA A 226 -0.75 12.01 -21.65
C ALA A 226 -2.02 11.13 -21.63
N PRO A 227 -2.62 10.88 -20.46
CA PRO A 227 -3.72 9.92 -20.32
C PRO A 227 -4.94 10.30 -21.17
N TRP A 228 -5.16 11.59 -21.45
CA TRP A 228 -6.24 12.07 -22.31
C TRP A 228 -6.18 11.52 -23.75
N LEU A 229 -5.02 11.10 -24.25
CA LEU A 229 -4.89 10.48 -25.57
C LEU A 229 -5.37 9.03 -25.60
N ALA A 230 -5.21 8.31 -24.48
CA ALA A 230 -5.63 6.91 -24.38
C ALA A 230 -7.15 6.76 -24.14
N LEU A 231 -7.82 7.80 -23.61
CA LEU A 231 -9.25 7.73 -23.27
C LEU A 231 -10.16 7.41 -24.46
N LYS A 232 -9.74 7.72 -25.70
CA LYS A 232 -10.50 7.40 -26.92
C LYS A 232 -10.74 5.89 -27.10
N HIS A 233 -9.87 5.06 -26.51
CA HIS A 233 -9.97 3.60 -26.53
C HIS A 233 -10.78 3.02 -25.36
N LEU A 234 -11.15 3.85 -24.37
CA LEU A 234 -11.86 3.46 -23.15
C LEU A 234 -13.30 3.99 -23.18
N VAL A 235 -14.02 3.66 -24.24
CA VAL A 235 -15.42 4.05 -24.48
C VAL A 235 -16.30 2.82 -24.69
N ARG A 236 -17.61 2.94 -24.50
CA ARG A 236 -18.57 1.84 -24.73
C ARG A 236 -18.67 1.45 -26.21
N HIS A 237 -18.69 2.45 -27.08
CA HIS A 237 -18.83 2.27 -28.53
C HIS A 237 -17.65 2.95 -29.24
N PRO A 238 -16.57 2.21 -29.53
CA PRO A 238 -15.46 2.73 -30.31
C PRO A 238 -15.93 3.15 -31.71
N ALA A 239 -15.47 4.31 -32.19
CA ALA A 239 -15.84 4.79 -33.53
C ALA A 239 -15.34 3.88 -34.66
N SER A 240 -14.31 3.07 -34.41
CA SER A 240 -13.81 2.05 -35.33
C SER A 240 -14.75 0.85 -35.49
N GLY A 241 -15.78 0.71 -34.63
CA GLY A 241 -16.64 -0.48 -34.58
C GLY A 241 -15.99 -1.69 -33.88
N GLY A 242 -14.76 -1.56 -33.37
CA GLY A 242 -14.06 -2.60 -32.64
C GLY A 242 -14.66 -2.90 -31.26
N GLU A 243 -14.24 -4.00 -30.64
CA GLU A 243 -14.69 -4.38 -29.29
C GLU A 243 -14.19 -3.37 -28.24
N SER A 244 -15.05 -3.00 -27.29
CA SER A 244 -14.64 -2.16 -26.16
C SER A 244 -13.82 -2.98 -25.16
N PRO A 245 -12.72 -2.45 -24.59
CA PRO A 245 -12.00 -3.14 -23.52
C PRO A 245 -12.75 -3.18 -22.19
N LEU A 246 -13.86 -2.44 -22.08
CA LEU A 246 -14.67 -2.33 -20.87
C LEU A 246 -15.69 -3.46 -20.77
N ASP A 247 -16.01 -3.91 -19.56
CA ASP A 247 -17.08 -4.90 -19.35
C ASP A 247 -18.44 -4.28 -19.70
N PRO A 248 -19.19 -4.79 -20.70
CA PRO A 248 -20.47 -4.22 -21.10
C PRO A 248 -21.54 -4.35 -20.00
N ASN A 249 -21.39 -5.31 -19.09
CA ASN A 249 -22.41 -5.60 -18.08
C ASN A 249 -22.17 -4.85 -16.76
N SER A 250 -21.09 -4.08 -16.65
CA SER A 250 -20.73 -3.38 -15.42
C SER A 250 -20.32 -1.94 -15.67
N THR A 251 -20.52 -1.11 -14.65
CA THR A 251 -19.98 0.26 -14.64
C THR A 251 -18.46 0.22 -14.60
N ALA A 252 -17.82 1.00 -15.48
CA ALA A 252 -16.38 1.17 -15.50
C ALA A 252 -15.97 2.35 -14.62
N TYR A 253 -14.95 2.15 -13.80
CA TYR A 253 -14.36 3.15 -12.92
C TYR A 253 -12.95 3.44 -13.40
N ILE A 254 -12.59 4.72 -13.57
CA ILE A 254 -11.25 5.11 -14.00
C ILE A 254 -10.59 6.05 -13.00
N CYS A 255 -9.28 5.91 -12.86
CA CYS A 255 -8.41 6.86 -12.18
C CYS A 255 -7.22 7.16 -13.08
N THR A 256 -6.89 8.43 -13.29
CA THR A 256 -5.63 8.83 -13.92
C THR A 256 -4.72 9.48 -12.90
N PHE A 257 -3.43 9.18 -12.96
CA PHE A 257 -2.38 9.68 -12.08
C PHE A 257 -1.55 10.71 -12.86
N SER A 258 -1.68 11.99 -12.52
CA SER A 258 -1.01 13.10 -13.24
C SER A 258 -0.27 14.02 -12.25
N PRO A 259 1.04 14.23 -12.40
CA PRO A 259 1.80 15.10 -11.50
C PRO A 259 1.44 16.58 -11.65
N CYS A 260 1.13 17.03 -12.88
CA CYS A 260 0.88 18.43 -13.19
C CYS A 260 -0.63 18.72 -13.32
N LEU A 261 -1.06 19.90 -12.89
CA LEU A 261 -2.47 20.30 -12.92
C LEU A 261 -3.00 20.44 -14.35
N GLU A 262 -2.16 20.89 -15.29
CA GLU A 262 -2.50 21.04 -16.71
C GLU A 262 -2.79 19.68 -17.36
N GLN A 263 -2.12 18.63 -16.91
CA GLN A 263 -2.39 17.25 -17.35
C GLN A 263 -3.77 16.80 -16.83
N ALA A 264 -4.08 17.08 -15.56
CA ALA A 264 -5.39 16.80 -14.99
C ALA A 264 -6.50 17.57 -15.74
N GLU A 265 -6.29 18.85 -16.05
CA GLU A 265 -7.25 19.68 -16.78
C GLU A 265 -7.54 19.12 -18.19
N LYS A 266 -6.50 18.76 -18.95
CA LYS A 266 -6.66 18.14 -20.29
C LYS A 266 -7.42 16.83 -20.20
N THR A 267 -7.13 16.02 -19.18
CA THR A 267 -7.81 14.75 -18.90
C THR A 267 -9.29 14.96 -18.62
N ILE A 268 -9.63 15.87 -17.70
CA ILE A 268 -11.01 16.21 -17.35
C ILE A 268 -11.78 16.71 -18.58
N ARG A 269 -11.16 17.58 -19.39
CA ARG A 269 -11.75 18.08 -20.63
C ARG A 269 -12.09 16.95 -21.60
N MET A 270 -11.18 15.98 -21.77
CA MET A 270 -11.43 14.83 -22.65
C MET A 270 -12.47 13.87 -22.06
N MET A 271 -12.41 13.58 -20.77
CA MET A 271 -13.42 12.76 -20.07
C MET A 271 -14.84 13.29 -20.30
N ARG A 272 -15.03 14.63 -20.19
CA ARG A 272 -16.32 15.27 -20.48
C ARG A 272 -16.79 15.07 -21.92
N LYS A 273 -15.88 15.11 -22.90
CA LYS A 273 -16.20 14.87 -24.32
C LYS A 273 -16.60 13.42 -24.59
N LEU A 274 -16.06 12.49 -23.81
CA LEU A 274 -16.28 11.04 -23.96
C LEU A 274 -17.33 10.50 -22.97
N SER A 275 -18.22 11.38 -22.48
CA SER A 275 -19.35 11.02 -21.61
C SER A 275 -19.00 10.33 -20.29
N TRP A 276 -17.77 10.51 -19.80
CA TRP A 276 -17.43 10.11 -18.44
C TRP A 276 -18.14 11.03 -17.43
N LEU A 277 -18.76 10.43 -16.42
CA LEU A 277 -19.56 11.09 -15.41
C LEU A 277 -18.85 11.10 -14.05
N ASN A 278 -19.40 11.85 -13.09
CA ASN A 278 -18.86 11.97 -11.72
C ASN A 278 -17.35 12.26 -11.67
N ILE A 279 -16.87 13.12 -12.56
CA ILE A 279 -15.46 13.48 -12.65
C ILE A 279 -15.06 14.25 -11.39
N SER A 280 -14.05 13.76 -10.67
CA SER A 280 -13.58 14.36 -9.42
C SER A 280 -12.07 14.19 -9.31
N MET A 281 -11.38 15.30 -9.03
CA MET A 281 -9.94 15.32 -8.78
C MET A 281 -9.69 15.44 -7.27
N VAL A 282 -8.75 14.66 -6.77
CA VAL A 282 -8.26 14.74 -5.38
C VAL A 282 -6.75 14.52 -5.33
N GLU A 283 -6.14 14.83 -4.19
CA GLU A 283 -4.80 14.38 -3.82
C GLU A 283 -4.86 13.61 -2.51
N VAL A 284 -3.87 12.76 -2.25
CA VAL A 284 -3.76 12.00 -1.00
C VAL A 284 -2.47 12.40 -0.28
N GLN A 285 -2.61 13.10 0.83
CA GLN A 285 -1.50 13.47 1.70
C GLN A 285 -1.37 12.44 2.82
N HIS A 286 -0.16 11.89 3.01
CA HIS A 286 0.13 10.95 4.09
C HIS A 286 1.36 11.41 4.85
N ASN A 287 1.31 11.27 6.17
CA ASN A 287 2.42 11.58 7.06
C ASN A 287 2.64 10.39 8.00
N ARG A 288 3.88 9.90 8.08
CA ARG A 288 4.25 8.94 9.14
C ARG A 288 4.64 9.68 10.41
N ILE A 289 4.22 9.10 11.53
CA ILE A 289 4.48 9.63 12.86
C ILE A 289 5.48 8.71 13.56
N GLU A 290 6.64 9.27 13.92
CA GLU A 290 7.63 8.60 14.74
C GLU A 290 7.35 8.88 16.21
N VAL A 291 7.12 7.82 16.99
CA VAL A 291 6.89 7.91 18.42
C VAL A 291 8.22 7.75 19.15
N LYS A 292 8.59 8.74 19.96
CA LYS A 292 9.83 8.76 20.75
C LYS A 292 9.54 9.06 22.22
N ARG A 293 10.49 8.70 23.07
CA ARG A 293 10.53 9.19 24.44
C ARG A 293 11.64 10.20 24.57
N GLU A 294 11.26 11.44 24.83
CA GLU A 294 12.19 12.51 25.13
C GLU A 294 12.60 12.42 26.59
N ARG A 295 13.88 12.15 26.82
CA ARG A 295 14.47 11.99 28.15
C ARG A 295 15.24 13.26 28.48
N ILE A 296 14.60 14.15 29.22
CA ILE A 296 15.19 15.41 29.70
C ILE A 296 15.08 15.41 31.23
N GLY A 297 16.17 15.77 31.89
CA GLY A 297 16.27 15.84 33.34
C GLY A 297 17.67 15.46 33.80
N LEU A 298 18.07 15.97 34.97
CA LEU A 298 19.30 15.57 35.64
C LEU A 298 19.21 14.13 36.18
N ASP A 299 17.98 13.64 36.40
CA ASP A 299 17.68 12.26 36.75
C ASP A 299 17.89 11.26 35.59
N CYS A 300 18.15 11.76 34.39
CA CYS A 300 18.42 10.95 33.21
C CYS A 300 19.91 10.78 32.90
N ASP A 301 20.79 11.17 33.83
CA ASP A 301 22.24 11.03 33.67
C ASP A 301 22.66 9.56 33.49
N GLY A 302 23.63 9.32 32.61
CA GLY A 302 24.05 7.97 32.21
C GLY A 302 23.12 7.23 31.24
N ILE A 303 21.93 7.76 30.92
CA ILE A 303 21.03 7.14 29.93
C ILE A 303 21.43 7.53 28.51
N ARG A 304 21.73 6.52 27.67
CA ARG A 304 22.06 6.76 26.24
C ARG A 304 20.94 7.52 25.53
N GLY A 305 21.29 8.65 24.92
CA GLY A 305 20.39 9.51 24.16
C GLY A 305 19.49 10.42 25.01
N ALA A 306 19.74 10.54 26.32
CA ALA A 306 19.10 11.54 27.16
C ALA A 306 19.83 12.89 27.08
N THR A 307 19.06 13.97 27.26
CA THR A 307 19.56 15.34 27.35
C THR A 307 19.63 15.70 28.83
N VAL A 308 20.83 15.72 29.40
CA VAL A 308 21.07 16.02 30.83
C VAL A 308 21.01 17.52 31.06
N PHE A 309 19.80 18.07 31.00
CA PHE A 309 19.47 19.45 31.33
C PHE A 309 18.29 19.47 32.31
N PRO A 310 18.19 20.51 33.16
CA PRO A 310 17.05 20.64 34.05
C PRO A 310 15.73 20.66 33.27
N LYS A 311 14.81 19.76 33.64
CA LYS A 311 13.49 19.63 33.00
C LYS A 311 12.46 20.60 33.58
N THR A 312 12.69 21.08 34.82
CA THR A 312 11.86 22.08 35.49
C THR A 312 12.68 23.26 35.99
N VAL A 313 12.01 24.37 36.26
CA VAL A 313 12.62 25.56 36.89
C VAL A 313 13.21 25.21 38.26
N ASP A 314 12.54 24.37 39.05
CA ASP A 314 13.02 23.95 40.36
C ASP A 314 14.31 23.14 40.28
N GLU A 315 14.40 22.23 39.31
CA GLU A 315 15.62 21.47 39.04
C GLU A 315 16.76 22.38 38.57
N ALA A 316 16.44 23.40 37.75
CA ALA A 316 17.42 24.38 37.29
C ALA A 316 17.94 25.24 38.46
N ALA A 317 17.04 25.70 39.32
CA ALA A 317 17.37 26.48 40.51
C ALA A 317 18.20 25.65 41.50
N THR A 318 17.89 24.37 41.65
CA THR A 318 18.65 23.45 42.53
C THR A 318 20.07 23.25 41.99
N LYS A 319 20.21 22.92 40.71
CA LYS A 319 21.52 22.78 40.05
C LYS A 319 22.35 24.07 40.13
N LEU A 320 21.72 25.22 39.90
CA LEU A 320 22.42 26.51 39.98
C LEU A 320 22.98 26.78 41.39
N ARG A 321 22.23 26.43 42.44
CA ARG A 321 22.70 26.56 43.83
C ARG A 321 23.86 25.60 44.12
N GLU A 322 23.78 24.37 43.63
CA GLU A 322 24.86 23.37 43.76
C GLU A 322 26.14 23.82 43.05
N ASP A 323 26.02 24.35 41.83
CA ASP A 323 27.14 24.87 41.04
C ASP A 323 27.77 26.11 41.69
N ASP A 324 26.98 27.04 42.24
CA ASP A 324 27.50 28.21 42.99
C ASP A 324 28.21 27.79 44.28
N ALA A 325 27.67 26.79 45.01
CA ALA A 325 28.32 26.24 46.19
C ALA A 325 29.66 25.56 45.83
N ARG A 326 29.70 24.79 44.73
CA ARG A 326 30.91 24.16 44.20
C ARG A 326 31.96 25.20 43.78
N ALA A 327 31.53 26.27 43.09
CA ALA A 327 32.40 27.37 42.69
C ALA A 327 32.97 28.13 43.90
N LYS A 328 32.16 28.35 44.96
CA LYS A 328 32.64 28.95 46.22
C LYS A 328 33.67 28.05 46.91
N ARG A 329 33.42 26.73 47.01
CA ARG A 329 34.40 25.77 47.55
C ARG A 329 35.70 25.81 46.76
N PHE A 330 35.64 25.81 45.43
CA PHE A 330 36.83 25.90 44.58
C PHE A 330 37.61 27.21 44.75
N ARG A 331 36.91 28.34 44.97
CA ARG A 331 37.55 29.64 45.24
C ARG A 331 38.19 29.71 46.63
N LEU A 332 37.58 29.06 47.63
CA LEU A 332 38.06 29.03 49.01
C LEU A 332 39.15 27.96 49.22
N GLY A 333 39.16 26.88 48.44
CA GLY A 333 40.06 25.73 48.54
C GLY A 333 41.34 25.83 47.72
N ARG A 334 41.94 27.03 47.60
CA ARG A 334 43.27 27.20 46.99
C ARG A 334 44.40 26.90 47.98
N SER A 335 44.29 25.77 48.68
CA SER A 335 45.34 25.15 49.49
C SER A 335 45.10 23.64 49.56
N ALA A 336 46.01 22.89 48.93
CA ALA A 336 46.34 21.46 49.00
C ALA A 336 45.33 20.43 49.57
N ASP A 337 45.21 19.32 48.83
CA ASP A 337 44.72 17.98 49.23
C ASP A 337 43.24 17.60 49.00
N GLU A 338 42.75 17.67 47.75
CA GLU A 338 41.48 17.02 47.35
C GLU A 338 41.56 16.31 45.97
N GLU A 339 42.66 15.61 45.65
CA GLU A 339 42.67 14.70 44.49
C GLU A 339 41.92 13.37 44.73
N THR A 340 41.49 13.09 45.97
CA THR A 340 40.88 11.81 46.36
C THR A 340 39.35 11.85 46.51
N SER A 341 38.73 12.99 46.85
CA SER A 341 37.25 13.06 47.05
C SER A 341 36.47 13.27 45.75
N ALA A 342 37.07 13.87 44.72
CA ALA A 342 36.41 14.13 43.43
C ALA A 342 36.14 12.85 42.60
N LYS A 343 36.81 11.73 42.92
CA LYS A 343 36.58 10.44 42.24
C LYS A 343 35.41 9.64 42.81
N GLU A 344 34.99 9.89 44.05
CA GLU A 344 33.86 9.15 44.66
C GLU A 344 32.50 9.69 44.22
N GLU A 345 32.33 11.03 44.13
CA GLU A 345 31.05 11.64 43.68
C GLU A 345 30.74 11.38 42.19
N ALA A 346 31.75 11.19 41.34
CA ALA A 346 31.58 10.93 39.91
C ALA A 346 31.05 9.50 39.59
N SER A 347 30.91 8.64 40.60
CA SER A 347 30.57 7.22 40.42
C SER A 347 29.11 6.86 40.78
N SER A 348 28.34 7.79 41.35
CA SER A 348 26.93 7.53 41.67
C SER A 348 26.03 7.77 40.45
N LEU A 349 26.17 6.93 39.43
CA LEU A 349 25.14 6.77 38.39
C LEU A 349 23.86 6.32 39.11
N LYS A 350 22.96 7.26 39.43
CA LYS A 350 21.64 6.92 39.96
C LYS A 350 20.96 6.05 38.91
N GLU A 351 20.78 4.77 39.23
CA GLU A 351 19.98 3.89 38.39
C GLU A 351 18.60 4.53 38.17
N PRO A 352 18.09 4.54 36.94
CA PRO A 352 16.82 5.18 36.64
C PRO A 352 15.73 4.59 37.53
N ALA A 353 14.91 5.46 38.12
CA ALA A 353 13.77 5.07 38.92
C ALA A 353 12.71 4.39 38.02
N GLY A 354 12.88 3.08 37.79
CA GLY A 354 11.95 2.24 37.03
C GLY A 354 12.46 1.79 35.66
N PRO A 355 11.64 1.02 34.93
CA PRO A 355 12.03 0.44 33.65
C PRO A 355 12.42 1.49 32.61
N LEU A 356 13.47 1.23 31.82
CA LEU A 356 13.99 2.18 30.83
C LEU A 356 12.94 2.64 29.79
N TYR A 357 11.91 1.81 29.56
CA TYR A 357 10.80 2.10 28.65
C TYR A 357 9.76 3.07 29.24
N SER A 358 9.72 3.29 30.56
CA SER A 358 8.81 4.25 31.19
C SER A 358 9.44 5.62 31.41
N VAL A 359 10.78 5.71 31.30
CA VAL A 359 11.53 6.96 31.49
C VAL A 359 11.38 7.90 30.29
N GLY A 360 11.11 9.17 30.58
CA GLY A 360 10.97 10.26 29.60
C GLY A 360 9.53 10.50 29.14
N ARG A 361 9.31 11.69 28.57
CA ARG A 361 8.01 12.12 28.05
C ARG A 361 7.75 11.46 26.71
N LEU A 362 6.58 10.85 26.56
CA LEU A 362 6.14 10.34 25.26
C LEU A 362 5.83 11.53 24.33
N VAL A 363 6.52 11.58 23.19
CA VAL A 363 6.38 12.62 22.18
C VAL A 363 6.27 11.96 20.81
N HIS A 364 5.76 12.71 19.84
CA HIS A 364 5.74 12.28 18.46
C HIS A 364 6.34 13.35 17.56
N ARG A 365 6.99 12.92 16.48
CA ARG A 365 7.51 13.80 15.42
C ARG A 365 7.10 13.23 14.07
N SER A 366 6.82 14.10 13.12
CA SER A 366 6.63 13.66 11.73
C SER A 366 7.95 13.13 11.18
N GLU A 367 7.87 12.26 10.17
CA GLU A 367 9.05 11.84 9.42
C GLU A 367 9.82 13.04 8.84
N ASN A 368 11.14 12.90 8.74
CA ASN A 368 12.02 14.00 8.33
C ASN A 368 11.81 14.43 6.87
N GLU A 369 11.45 13.48 6.00
CA GLU A 369 11.24 13.72 4.57
C GLU A 369 9.80 13.40 4.22
N LEU A 370 8.99 14.46 4.06
CA LEU A 370 7.59 14.34 3.68
C LEU A 370 7.46 14.31 2.16
N LYS A 371 6.68 13.35 1.66
CA LYS A 371 6.22 13.35 0.28
C LYS A 371 5.04 14.29 0.16
N THR A 372 5.34 15.58 -0.03
CA THR A 372 4.35 16.67 -0.06
C THR A 372 3.46 16.66 -1.29
N HIS A 373 3.89 16.02 -2.39
CA HIS A 373 3.07 15.80 -3.57
C HIS A 373 3.52 14.53 -4.28
N THR A 374 2.57 13.67 -4.62
CA THR A 374 2.81 12.51 -5.49
C THR A 374 2.21 12.77 -6.87
N SER A 375 0.89 12.90 -6.96
CA SER A 375 0.16 13.33 -8.16
C SER A 375 -1.31 13.66 -7.83
N TYR A 376 -1.94 14.37 -8.75
CA TYR A 376 -3.39 14.53 -8.77
C TYR A 376 -4.05 13.25 -9.29
N LEU A 377 -5.07 12.80 -8.58
CA LEU A 377 -5.87 11.63 -8.89
C LEU A 377 -7.21 12.08 -9.47
N VAL A 378 -7.40 11.90 -10.78
CA VAL A 378 -8.68 12.22 -11.44
C VAL A 378 -9.49 10.95 -11.60
N PHE A 379 -10.61 10.88 -10.89
CA PHE A 379 -11.56 9.79 -10.96
C PHE A 379 -12.72 10.14 -11.87
N ALA A 380 -13.25 9.15 -12.58
CA ALA A 380 -14.51 9.25 -13.29
C ALA A 380 -15.21 7.89 -13.39
N ILE A 381 -16.46 7.91 -13.81
CA ILE A 381 -17.33 6.74 -13.93
C ILE A 381 -17.96 6.73 -15.31
N LEU A 382 -17.92 5.59 -15.99
CA LEU A 382 -18.67 5.35 -17.21
C LEU A 382 -19.71 4.27 -16.94
N PRO A 383 -21.00 4.64 -16.79
CA PRO A 383 -22.08 3.67 -16.59
C PRO A 383 -22.08 2.59 -17.67
N ARG A 384 -22.65 1.43 -17.35
CA ARG A 384 -23.02 0.48 -18.41
C ARG A 384 -24.14 1.10 -19.25
N ASP A 385 -24.23 0.71 -20.51
CA ASP A 385 -25.40 1.03 -21.31
C ASP A 385 -26.58 0.17 -20.83
N TRP A 386 -27.76 0.76 -20.84
CA TRP A 386 -28.99 0.09 -20.47
C TRP A 386 -29.83 -0.10 -21.71
N THR A 387 -30.21 -1.35 -21.96
CA THR A 387 -31.25 -1.68 -22.94
C THR A 387 -32.63 -1.40 -22.35
N GLU A 388 -33.64 -1.27 -23.20
CA GLU A 388 -35.04 -1.14 -22.73
C GLU A 388 -35.43 -2.35 -21.86
N GLU A 389 -34.94 -3.54 -22.18
CA GLU A 389 -35.15 -4.75 -21.40
C GLU A 389 -34.43 -4.72 -20.04
N ASP A 390 -33.26 -4.09 -19.94
CA ASP A 390 -32.59 -3.86 -18.65
C ASP A 390 -33.38 -2.89 -17.77
N GLU A 391 -33.91 -1.82 -18.36
CA GLU A 391 -34.76 -0.86 -17.65
C GLU A 391 -36.02 -1.52 -17.14
N GLN A 392 -36.72 -2.28 -17.99
CA GLN A 392 -37.95 -2.97 -17.63
C GLN A 392 -37.70 -4.00 -16.51
N ARG A 393 -36.63 -4.81 -16.61
CA ARG A 393 -36.23 -5.74 -15.54
C ARG A 393 -35.94 -5.03 -14.23
N CYS A 394 -35.31 -3.85 -14.28
CA CYS A 394 -35.05 -3.06 -13.07
C CYS A 394 -36.34 -2.51 -12.46
N ARG A 395 -37.26 -1.96 -13.28
CA ARG A 395 -38.57 -1.47 -12.81
C ARG A 395 -39.40 -2.60 -12.18
N GLN A 396 -39.35 -3.81 -12.74
CA GLN A 396 -40.01 -4.98 -12.15
C GLN A 396 -39.37 -5.40 -10.82
N LYS A 397 -38.04 -5.32 -10.72
CA LYS A 397 -37.30 -5.70 -9.50
C LYS A 397 -37.44 -4.66 -8.38
N TYR A 398 -37.52 -3.39 -8.74
CA TYR A 398 -37.65 -2.26 -7.83
C TYR A 398 -38.83 -1.38 -8.29
N PRO A 399 -40.08 -1.83 -8.08
CA PRO A 399 -41.25 -1.06 -8.45
C PRO A 399 -41.23 0.27 -7.70
N SER A 400 -41.38 1.38 -8.43
CA SER A 400 -41.44 2.69 -7.83
C SER A 400 -42.86 2.97 -7.37
N ASP A 401 -43.09 3.13 -6.07
CA ASP A 401 -44.41 3.43 -5.48
C ASP A 401 -45.04 4.76 -5.95
N LYS A 402 -44.32 5.56 -6.76
CA LYS A 402 -44.69 6.95 -7.09
C LYS A 402 -45.05 7.21 -8.55
N ALA A 403 -44.87 6.24 -9.46
CA ALA A 403 -45.15 6.45 -10.88
C ALA A 403 -46.63 6.26 -11.24
N ASP A 404 -47.34 5.35 -10.57
CA ASP A 404 -48.72 4.97 -10.96
C ASP A 404 -49.81 6.00 -10.63
N ASN A 405 -49.48 7.06 -9.89
CA ASN A 405 -50.47 8.08 -9.52
C ASN A 405 -50.55 9.27 -10.49
N ASN A 406 -49.66 9.36 -11.49
CA ASN A 406 -49.64 10.51 -12.40
C ASN A 406 -50.42 10.28 -13.72
N ASP A 407 -50.76 9.04 -14.03
CA ASP A 407 -51.53 8.69 -15.26
C ASP A 407 -53.06 8.73 -15.06
N ARG A 408 -53.53 9.21 -13.91
CA ARG A 408 -54.96 9.49 -13.66
C ARG A 408 -55.21 10.98 -13.49
N ILE A 409 -54.86 11.78 -14.49
CA ILE A 409 -55.44 13.13 -14.66
C ILE A 409 -56.66 12.97 -15.57
N PRO A 410 -57.89 12.96 -15.03
CA PRO A 410 -59.09 12.97 -15.88
C PRO A 410 -59.10 14.30 -16.62
N ALA A 411 -59.17 14.26 -17.95
CA ALA A 411 -59.31 15.46 -18.77
C ALA A 411 -60.53 16.27 -18.30
N GLY A 412 -60.32 17.54 -17.94
CA GLY A 412 -61.41 18.50 -17.70
C GLY A 412 -61.47 19.18 -16.33
N LYS A 413 -60.67 18.79 -15.33
CA LYS A 413 -60.71 19.46 -14.01
C LYS A 413 -59.64 20.55 -13.86
N SER A 414 -60.07 21.76 -13.51
CA SER A 414 -59.16 22.87 -13.19
C SER A 414 -58.30 22.55 -11.96
N ARG A 415 -57.02 22.92 -11.99
CA ARG A 415 -56.06 22.76 -10.88
C ARG A 415 -56.54 23.35 -9.55
N LYS A 416 -57.44 24.35 -9.59
CA LYS A 416 -58.07 24.95 -8.41
C LYS A 416 -59.17 24.06 -7.80
N GLN A 417 -59.90 23.32 -8.64
CA GLN A 417 -60.96 22.40 -8.26
C GLN A 417 -60.36 21.15 -7.60
N MET A 418 -59.27 20.63 -8.16
CA MET A 418 -58.51 19.51 -7.55
C MET A 418 -57.93 19.88 -6.18
N LYS A 419 -57.41 21.10 -6.00
CA LYS A 419 -56.91 21.55 -4.68
C LYS A 419 -58.01 21.63 -3.63
N ARG A 420 -59.24 21.95 -4.04
CA ARG A 420 -60.40 22.03 -3.15
C ARG A 420 -60.90 20.64 -2.78
N GLU A 421 -61.06 19.75 -3.75
CA GLU A 421 -61.44 18.35 -3.54
C GLU A 421 -60.41 17.62 -2.66
N PHE A 422 -59.11 17.83 -2.88
CA PHE A 422 -58.05 17.22 -2.08
C PHE A 422 -58.03 17.73 -0.62
N LYS A 423 -58.37 19.01 -0.41
CA LYS A 423 -58.50 19.58 0.93
C LYS A 423 -59.71 19.01 1.67
N GLU A 424 -60.84 18.84 0.98
CA GLU A 424 -62.04 18.19 1.53
C GLU A 424 -61.78 16.71 1.87
N LEU A 425 -61.03 15.99 1.03
CA LEU A 425 -60.69 14.59 1.27
C LEU A 425 -59.81 14.42 2.52
N ARG A 426 -58.78 15.25 2.69
CA ARG A 426 -57.96 15.25 3.91
C ARG A 426 -58.75 15.62 5.17
N LEU A 427 -59.73 16.51 5.04
CA LEU A 427 -60.62 16.86 6.16
C LEU A 427 -61.51 15.69 6.55
N LYS A 428 -61.98 14.90 5.56
CA LYS A 428 -62.74 13.67 5.79
C LYS A 428 -61.90 12.58 6.45
N GLU A 429 -60.70 12.32 5.93
CA GLU A 429 -59.77 11.34 6.52
C GLU A 429 -59.41 11.69 7.97
N ALA A 430 -59.15 12.98 8.26
CA ALA A 430 -58.88 13.44 9.61
C ALA A 430 -60.10 13.34 10.55
N ALA A 431 -61.32 13.45 10.02
CA ALA A 431 -62.54 13.24 10.78
C ALA A 431 -62.77 11.75 11.07
N ASP A 432 -62.51 10.87 10.10
CA ASP A 432 -62.63 9.42 10.24
C ASP A 432 -61.57 8.85 11.21
N GLU A 433 -60.34 9.37 11.19
CA GLU A 433 -59.30 9.04 12.18
C GLU A 433 -59.70 9.48 13.59
N LYS A 434 -60.28 10.66 13.74
CA LYS A 434 -60.79 11.13 15.04
C LYS A 434 -61.98 10.29 15.53
N ALA A 435 -62.86 9.86 14.63
CA ALA A 435 -63.98 9.00 14.96
C ALA A 435 -63.52 7.60 15.41
N LYS A 436 -62.50 7.05 14.76
CA LYS A 436 -61.87 5.77 15.18
C LYS A 436 -61.13 5.88 16.52
N ALA A 437 -60.51 7.02 16.80
CA ALA A 437 -59.83 7.25 18.07
C ALA A 437 -60.77 7.47 19.28
N GLN A 438 -62.07 7.70 19.04
CA GLN A 438 -63.08 7.92 20.07
C GLN A 438 -63.94 6.69 20.38
N GLN A 439 -63.70 5.53 19.74
CA GLN A 439 -64.35 4.28 20.13
C GLN A 439 -63.64 3.67 21.35
N PRO A 440 -64.33 3.49 22.49
CA PRO A 440 -63.73 2.85 23.66
C PRO A 440 -63.47 1.37 23.38
N ALA A 441 -62.28 0.90 23.76
CA ALA A 441 -61.91 -0.51 23.65
C ALA A 441 -62.78 -1.35 24.59
N GLU A 442 -63.66 -2.19 24.04
CA GLU A 442 -64.32 -3.24 24.81
C GLU A 442 -63.27 -4.31 25.20
N GLU A 443 -63.02 -4.40 26.50
CA GLU A 443 -62.30 -5.49 27.15
C GLU A 443 -62.98 -6.83 26.80
N THR A 444 -62.22 -7.73 26.17
CA THR A 444 -62.55 -9.15 26.11
C THR A 444 -61.53 -9.91 26.95
N SER A 445 -61.92 -10.17 28.21
CA SER A 445 -61.28 -11.15 29.08
C SER A 445 -62.14 -12.40 29.17
N GLU A 446 -61.66 -13.51 28.62
CA GLU A 446 -62.04 -14.91 28.86
C GLU A 446 -61.11 -15.75 27.95
N ALA A 447 -60.31 -16.72 28.37
CA ALA A 447 -60.02 -17.36 29.65
C ALA A 447 -58.56 -17.89 29.62
#